data_AF-A0A0B4PKK8-F1
#
_entry.id   AF-A0A0B4PKK8-F1
#
_cell.length_a   1.000
_cell.length_b   1.000
_cell.length_c   1.000
_cell.angle_alpha   90.00
_cell.angle_beta   90.00
_cell.angle_gamma   90.00
#
_symmetry.space_group_name_H-M   'P 1'
#
loop_
_entity.id
_entity.type
_entity.pdbx_description
1 polymer ?
#
loop_
_entity_poly.entity_id
_entity_poly.type
_entity_poly.pdbx_seq_one_letter_code
_entity_poly.pdbx_strand_id
1 'polypeptide(L)'
;QPWGKYVIAYNKITKDRYLPTGPELTQSAQLFSIDGDKMELLLDFPTTGEPHYAQAIPADLVRPHEVKFFDINKNKHPYLAKGEKETKIERK
;
A
#
# COMPACT_ATOMS: atom_id res chain seq x y z
N GLN A 1 13.32 5.34 -14.68
CA GLN A 1 12.92 6.51 -15.49
C GLN A 1 11.64 7.10 -14.90
N PRO A 2 11.40 8.42 -14.98
CA PRO A 2 10.12 8.99 -14.56
C PRO A 2 9.02 8.62 -15.57
N TRP A 3 7.88 8.12 -15.09
CA TRP A 3 6.74 7.72 -15.95
C TRP A 3 5.76 8.87 -16.25
N GLY A 4 5.87 9.99 -15.54
CA GLY A 4 4.97 11.14 -15.70
C GLY A 4 3.54 10.85 -15.28
N LYS A 5 2.61 11.71 -15.70
CA LYS A 5 1.14 11.59 -15.54
C LYS A 5 0.52 11.90 -14.19
N TYR A 6 1.09 11.43 -13.08
CA TYR A 6 0.54 11.72 -11.74
C TYR A 6 1.59 12.17 -10.73
N VAL A 7 1.16 13.00 -9.78
CA VAL A 7 1.89 13.30 -8.54
C VAL A 7 0.97 13.14 -7.34
N ILE A 8 1.51 12.64 -6.23
CA ILE A 8 0.81 12.54 -4.96
C ILE A 8 1.49 13.47 -3.96
N ALA A 9 0.74 14.43 -3.42
CA ALA A 9 1.20 15.31 -2.36
C ALA A 9 0.73 14.77 -1.00
N TYR A 10 1.66 14.53 -0.07
CA TYR A 10 1.38 14.09 1.29
C TYR A 10 1.34 15.29 2.24
N ASN A 11 0.13 15.75 2.56
CA ASN A 11 -0.11 16.87 3.45
C ASN A 11 -0.29 16.39 4.89
N LYS A 12 0.50 16.98 5.80
CA LYS A 12 0.50 16.63 7.23
C LYS A 12 -0.72 17.14 7.99
N ILE A 13 -1.30 18.25 7.54
CA ILE A 13 -2.42 18.91 8.21
C ILE A 13 -3.64 18.91 7.30
N THR A 14 -4.68 18.19 7.69
CA THR A 14 -5.93 17.99 6.91
C THR A 14 -7.03 18.98 7.20
N LYS A 15 -7.05 19.56 8.40
CA LYS A 15 -8.06 20.55 8.82
C LYS A 15 -9.49 20.07 8.53
N ASP A 16 -10.20 20.79 7.67
CA ASP A 16 -11.62 20.69 7.34
C ASP A 16 -11.88 19.88 6.06
N ARG A 17 -10.87 19.20 5.51
CA ARG A 17 -11.01 18.39 4.28
C ARG A 17 -11.90 17.15 4.47
N TYR A 18 -12.01 16.66 5.70
CA TYR A 18 -12.76 15.44 6.04
C TYR A 18 -13.69 15.68 7.23
N LEU A 19 -14.64 14.76 7.42
CA LEU A 19 -15.46 14.73 8.62
C LEU A 19 -14.58 14.50 9.86
N PRO A 20 -14.85 15.19 10.98
CA PRO A 20 -14.07 15.05 12.19
C PRO A 20 -14.26 13.66 12.82
N THR A 21 -13.15 12.97 13.11
CA THR A 21 -13.13 11.62 13.70
C THR A 21 -12.64 11.59 15.15
N GLY A 22 -12.49 12.75 15.78
CA GLY A 22 -11.97 12.91 17.14
C GLY A 22 -10.76 13.85 17.19
N PRO A 23 -10.00 13.85 18.29
CA PRO A 23 -8.84 14.73 18.46
C PRO A 23 -7.70 14.44 17.46
N GLU A 24 -7.58 13.18 17.04
CA GLU A 24 -6.62 12.77 16.02
C GLU A 24 -7.30 12.77 14.65
N LEU A 25 -6.81 13.64 13.77
CA LEU A 25 -7.22 13.69 12.37
C LEU A 25 -6.26 12.86 11.52
N THR A 26 -6.79 12.26 10.46
CA THR A 26 -5.98 11.60 9.43
C THR A 26 -5.14 12.62 8.67
N GLN A 27 -4.08 12.16 7.99
CA GLN A 27 -3.33 12.97 7.02
C GLN A 27 -4.01 12.93 5.65
N SER A 28 -3.65 13.85 4.75
CA SER A 28 -4.22 13.91 3.39
C SER A 28 -3.16 13.50 2.37
N ALA A 29 -3.55 12.61 1.47
CA ALA A 29 -2.85 12.37 0.23
C ALA A 29 -3.70 12.92 -0.92
N GLN A 30 -3.10 13.80 -1.72
CA GLN A 30 -3.76 14.45 -2.84
C GLN A 30 -3.16 13.96 -4.15
N LEU A 31 -3.96 13.29 -4.97
CA LEU A 31 -3.61 12.83 -6.29
C LEU A 31 -3.90 13.93 -7.31
N PHE A 32 -2.87 14.36 -8.03
CA PHE A 32 -2.97 15.31 -9.13
C PHE A 32 -2.64 14.66 -10.47
N SER A 33 -3.40 15.01 -11.51
CA SER A 33 -2.98 14.82 -12.90
C SER A 33 -1.95 15.88 -13.27
N ILE A 34 -0.90 15.45 -13.96
CA ILE A 34 0.13 16.33 -14.54
C ILE A 34 0.29 16.09 -16.05
N ASP A 35 -0.74 15.53 -16.70
CA ASP A 35 -0.74 15.26 -18.15
C ASP A 35 -0.89 16.52 -19.00
N GLY A 36 -1.55 17.56 -18.48
CA GLY A 36 -1.78 18.82 -19.18
C GLY A 36 -0.84 19.95 -18.75
N ASP A 37 -1.04 21.13 -19.33
CA ASP A 37 -0.24 22.32 -19.03
C ASP A 37 -0.44 22.84 -17.59
N LYS A 38 -1.53 22.42 -16.93
CA LYS A 38 -1.87 22.78 -15.55
C LYS A 38 -2.16 21.53 -14.74
N MET A 39 -1.65 21.49 -13.51
CA MET A 39 -1.95 20.42 -12.57
C MET A 39 -3.42 20.47 -12.13
N GLU A 40 -4.07 19.30 -12.12
CA GLU A 40 -5.47 19.16 -11.73
C GLU A 40 -5.61 18.20 -10.56
N LEU A 41 -6.26 18.64 -9.47
CA LEU A 41 -6.56 17.78 -8.34
C LEU A 41 -7.66 16.78 -8.74
N LEU A 42 -7.33 15.49 -8.76
CA LEU A 42 -8.27 14.42 -9.10
C LEU A 42 -8.95 13.86 -7.86
N LEU A 43 -8.19 13.67 -6.79
CA LEU A 43 -8.67 13.01 -5.58
C LEU A 43 -7.92 13.51 -4.35
N ASP A 44 -8.65 13.74 -3.27
CA ASP A 44 -8.11 13.95 -1.93
C ASP A 44 -8.62 12.82 -1.03
N PHE A 45 -7.70 12.08 -0.41
CA PHE A 45 -8.06 10.91 0.38
C PHE A 45 -7.29 10.83 1.71
N PRO A 46 -7.93 10.34 2.78
CA PRO A 46 -7.31 10.25 4.09
C PRO A 46 -6.29 9.11 4.13
N THR A 47 -5.19 9.32 4.85
CA THR A 47 -4.18 8.31 5.16
C THR A 47 -3.96 8.21 6.66
N THR A 48 -3.71 6.99 7.15
CA THR A 48 -3.40 6.70 8.55
C THR A 48 -1.91 6.45 8.72
N GLY A 49 -1.34 6.84 9.87
CA GLY A 49 0.06 6.57 10.20
C GLY A 49 1.07 7.50 9.54
N GLU A 50 0.63 8.65 9.06
CA GLU A 50 1.47 9.74 8.54
C GLU A 50 2.54 9.32 7.52
N PRO A 51 2.19 8.72 6.36
CA PRO A 51 3.18 8.30 5.37
C PRO A 51 4.17 9.42 5.02
N HIS A 52 5.47 9.10 5.04
CA HIS A 52 6.55 10.06 4.77
C HIS A 52 7.07 9.96 3.34
N TYR A 53 6.92 8.79 2.71
CA TYR A 53 7.43 8.53 1.38
C TYR A 53 6.60 7.46 0.68
N ALA A 54 6.45 7.60 -0.63
CA ALA A 54 5.92 6.56 -1.50
C ALA A 54 6.56 6.68 -2.89
N GLN A 55 6.49 5.59 -3.64
CA GLN A 55 6.90 5.54 -5.03
C GLN A 55 5.86 4.79 -5.85
N ALA A 56 5.53 5.35 -7.02
CA ALA A 56 4.68 4.70 -8.00
C ALA A 56 5.53 4.17 -9.15
N ILE A 57 5.18 2.96 -9.62
CA ILE A 57 5.76 2.32 -10.79
C ILE A 57 4.63 1.69 -11.64
N PRO A 58 4.81 1.51 -12.95
CA PRO A 58 3.84 0.79 -13.76
C PRO A 58 3.60 -0.62 -13.24
N ALA A 59 2.33 -1.02 -13.18
CA ALA A 59 1.93 -2.35 -12.73
C ALA A 59 2.61 -3.46 -13.56
N ASP A 60 2.88 -3.22 -14.84
CA ASP A 60 3.54 -4.17 -15.74
C ASP A 60 4.97 -4.55 -15.31
N LEU A 61 5.61 -3.76 -14.45
CA LEU A 61 6.92 -4.10 -13.90
C LEU A 61 6.83 -5.05 -12.70
N VAL A 62 5.67 -5.14 -12.04
CA VAL A 62 5.46 -5.96 -10.84
C VAL A 62 4.64 -7.21 -11.15
N ARG A 63 3.56 -7.05 -11.91
CA ARG A 63 2.57 -8.10 -12.21
C ARG A 63 3.18 -9.41 -12.73
N PRO A 64 4.20 -9.41 -13.62
CA PRO A 64 4.83 -10.66 -14.08
C PRO A 64 5.59 -11.44 -12.99
N HIS A 65 5.93 -10.78 -11.88
CA HIS A 65 6.71 -11.32 -10.77
C HIS A 65 5.86 -11.57 -9.51
N GLU A 66 4.55 -11.31 -9.59
CA GLU A 66 3.64 -11.47 -8.46
C GLU A 66 3.38 -12.97 -8.18
N VAL A 67 3.65 -13.39 -6.94
CA VAL A 67 3.39 -14.75 -6.49
C VAL A 67 2.00 -14.82 -5.87
N LYS A 68 1.04 -15.38 -6.62
CA LYS A 68 -0.36 -15.51 -6.14
C LYS A 68 -0.52 -16.54 -5.02
N PHE A 69 0.19 -17.66 -5.13
CA PHE A 69 0.20 -18.72 -4.12
C PHE A 69 1.63 -19.04 -3.77
N PHE A 70 1.95 -18.98 -2.49
CA PHE A 70 3.24 -19.45 -2.01
C PHE A 70 3.30 -20.98 -2.15
N ASP A 71 4.35 -21.48 -2.78
CA ASP A 71 4.61 -22.92 -2.86
C ASP A 71 4.98 -23.45 -1.47
N ILE A 72 4.05 -24.15 -0.84
CA ILE A 72 4.21 -24.70 0.52
C ILE A 72 5.43 -25.63 0.63
N ASN A 73 5.88 -26.25 -0.47
CA ASN A 73 7.06 -27.11 -0.47
C ASN A 73 8.36 -26.32 -0.25
N LYS A 74 8.36 -25.00 -0.51
CA LYS A 74 9.48 -24.09 -0.27
C LYS A 74 9.49 -23.53 1.16
N ASN A 75 8.48 -23.80 1.98
CA ASN A 75 8.45 -23.35 3.36
C ASN A 75 9.52 -24.09 4.17
N LYS A 76 10.37 -23.33 4.89
CA LYS A 76 11.44 -23.86 5.78
C LYS A 76 11.22 -23.50 7.25
N HIS A 77 10.02 -23.02 7.61
CA HIS A 77 9.73 -22.60 8.97
C HIS A 77 9.80 -23.80 9.94
N PRO A 78 10.38 -23.66 11.15
CA PRO A 78 10.53 -24.77 12.10
C PRO A 78 9.21 -25.45 12.50
N TYR A 79 8.10 -24.73 12.38
CA TYR A 79 6.75 -25.19 12.72
C TYR A 79 5.84 -25.34 11.48
N LEU A 80 6.40 -25.68 10.32
CA LEU A 80 5.61 -25.87 9.10
C LEU A 80 4.69 -27.10 9.20
N ALA A 81 3.50 -27.00 8.63
CA ALA A 81 2.57 -28.11 8.44
C ALA A 81 2.21 -28.20 6.94
N LYS A 82 2.69 -29.24 6.26
CA LYS A 82 2.47 -29.44 4.80
C LYS A 82 1.12 -30.06 4.45
N GLY A 83 0.38 -30.50 5.46
CA GLY A 83 -0.94 -31.09 5.32
C GLY A 83 -1.31 -31.89 6.55
N GLU A 84 -2.53 -32.43 6.56
CA GLU A 84 -3.08 -33.19 7.68
C GLU A 84 -2.18 -34.37 8.10
N LYS A 85 -1.59 -35.07 7.12
CA LYS A 85 -0.70 -36.21 7.36
C LYS A 85 0.61 -35.87 8.08
N GLU A 86 1.10 -34.64 7.92
CA GLU A 86 2.39 -34.18 8.46
C GLU A 86 2.20 -33.30 9.71
N THR A 87 0.95 -33.07 10.12
CA THR A 87 0.61 -32.28 11.30
C THR A 87 0.55 -33.16 12.54
N LYS A 88 1.18 -32.75 13.64
CA LYS A 88 1.14 -33.46 14.92
C LYS A 88 1.02 -32.51 16.10
N ILE A 89 0.53 -33.03 17.22
CA ILE A 89 0.48 -32.34 18.50
C ILE A 89 1.61 -32.88 19.37
N GLU A 90 2.49 -32.01 19.86
CA GLU A 90 3.51 -32.34 20.88
C GLU A 90 3.12 -31.64 22.19
N ARG A 91 3.15 -32.38 23.31
CA ARG A 91 3.01 -31.80 24.65
C ARG A 91 4.41 -31.69 25.27
N LYS A 92 4.78 -30.48 25.71
CA LYS A 92 6.02 -30.19 26.44
C LYS A 92 5.71 -29.94 27.91
#